data_AF-A0A379FGE2-F1
#
_entry.id   AF-A0A379FGE2-F1
#
_cell.length_a   1.000
_cell.length_b   1.000
_cell.length_c   1.000
_cell.angle_alpha   90.00
_cell.angle_beta   90.00
_cell.angle_gamma   90.00
#
_symmetry.space_group_name_H-M   'P 1'
#
loop_
_entity.id
_entity.type
_entity.pdbx_description
1 polymer ?
#
loop_
_entity_poly.entity_id
_entity_poly.type
_entity_poly.pdbx_seq_one_letter_code
_entity_poly.pdbx_strand_id
1 'polypeptide(L)' 'MDAEYSLDQPNEDDIASNMTLRSAPWYHVVMEDDEGQPVHTYLAEAQITYELSDEHLDNDSMDELSQSIRNQLQAPRLRN' A
#
# COMPACT_ATOMS: atom_id res chain seq x y z
N MET A 1 2.03 15.76 -15.69
CA MET A 1 2.41 14.74 -14.69
C MET A 1 1.18 14.60 -13.83
N ASP A 2 0.60 13.41 -13.84
CA ASP A 2 -0.77 13.18 -13.40
C ASP A 2 -0.87 13.28 -11.87
N ALA A 3 -1.68 14.23 -11.41
CA ALA A 3 -1.81 14.62 -10.01
C ALA A 3 -2.98 13.89 -9.32
N GLU A 4 -3.47 12.78 -9.86
CA GLU A 4 -4.69 12.12 -9.37
C GLU A 4 -4.48 11.17 -8.18
N TYR A 5 -3.28 11.14 -7.58
CA TYR A 5 -2.99 10.38 -6.35
C TYR A 5 -2.37 11.23 -5.24
N SER A 6 -2.56 12.56 -5.28
CA SER A 6 -2.06 13.46 -4.24
C SER A 6 -2.97 13.42 -2.99
N LEU A 7 -3.01 12.27 -2.31
CA LEU A 7 -3.18 12.27 -0.86
C LEU A 7 -1.97 13.03 -0.30
N ASP A 8 -2.23 14.00 0.59
CA ASP A 8 -1.23 14.87 1.21
C ASP A 8 0.09 14.11 1.41
N GLN A 9 1.16 14.54 0.71
CA GLN A 9 2.45 13.87 0.82
C GLN A 9 2.85 13.91 2.29
N PRO A 10 2.93 12.77 2.99
CA PRO A 10 3.13 12.81 4.41
C PRO A 10 4.50 13.41 4.68
N ASN A 11 4.59 14.22 5.74
CA ASN A 11 5.81 14.97 6.03
C ASN A 11 6.97 13.98 6.22
N GLU A 12 8.13 14.20 5.58
CA GLU A 12 9.27 13.27 5.58
C GLU A 12 9.80 12.93 7.00
N ASP A 13 9.50 13.79 7.97
CA ASP A 13 9.78 13.60 9.40
C ASP A 13 8.81 12.65 10.12
N ASP A 14 7.60 12.46 9.60
CA ASP A 14 6.57 11.58 10.18
C ASP A 14 6.77 10.12 9.74
N ILE A 15 7.32 9.90 8.54
CA ILE A 15 7.29 8.56 7.92
C ILE A 15 8.46 7.65 8.35
N ALA A 16 9.64 8.20 8.70
CA ALA A 16 10.68 7.42 9.39
C ALA A 16 11.81 8.30 9.94
N SER A 17 12.14 8.12 11.22
CA SER A 17 13.33 8.72 11.85
C SER A 17 14.66 8.10 11.37
N ASN A 18 14.64 7.04 10.56
CA ASN A 18 15.83 6.31 10.13
C ASN A 18 16.22 6.61 8.67
N MET A 19 17.47 7.03 8.47
CA MET A 19 18.00 7.45 7.17
C MET A 19 18.01 6.34 6.12
N THR A 20 18.15 5.08 6.55
CA THR A 20 18.04 3.90 5.68
C THR A 20 16.62 3.74 5.12
N LEU A 21 15.59 4.04 5.92
CA LEU A 21 14.19 3.96 5.48
C LEU A 21 13.85 5.10 4.52
N ARG A 22 14.35 6.32 4.79
CA ARG A 22 14.20 7.47 3.88
C ARG A 22 14.85 7.27 2.51
N SER A 23 15.90 6.45 2.44
CA SER A 23 16.61 6.16 1.19
C SER A 23 15.96 5.05 0.36
N ALA A 24 15.05 4.27 0.95
CA ALA A 24 14.31 3.22 0.27
C ALA A 24 13.04 3.81 -0.38
N PRO A 25 12.53 3.19 -1.46
CA PRO A 25 11.27 3.61 -2.04
C PRO A 25 10.12 3.40 -1.05
N TRP A 26 9.18 4.34 -1.07
CA TRP A 26 8.01 4.31 -0.20
C TRP A 26 6.82 3.73 -0.97
N TYR A 27 6.10 2.83 -0.30
CA TYR A 27 4.90 2.23 -0.84
C TYR A 27 3.72 2.53 0.07
N HIS A 28 2.60 2.84 -0.56
CA HIS A 28 1.31 2.93 0.10
C HIS A 28 0.70 1.53 0.14
N VAL A 29 0.56 0.98 1.34
CA VAL A 29 -0.05 -0.33 1.58
C VAL A 29 -1.34 -0.16 2.37
N VAL A 30 -2.33 -0.99 2.09
CA VAL A 30 -3.50 -1.15 2.94
C VAL A 30 -3.29 -2.42 3.74
N MET A 31 -3.37 -2.33 5.06
CA MET A 31 -3.22 -3.46 5.98
C MET A 31 -4.36 -3.45 6.99
N GLU A 32 -4.65 -4.57 7.62
CA GLU A 32 -5.63 -4.62 8.71
C GLU A 32 -4.98 -4.15 10.02
N ASP A 33 -5.71 -3.38 10.83
CA ASP A 33 -5.30 -3.03 12.19
C ASP A 33 -5.66 -4.14 13.21
N ASP A 34 -5.43 -3.91 14.50
CA ASP A 34 -5.78 -4.86 15.58
C ASP A 34 -7.29 -5.16 15.64
N GLU A 35 -8.13 -4.21 15.20
CA GLU A 35 -9.58 -4.37 15.07
C GLU A 35 -10.01 -5.01 13.73
N GLY A 36 -9.06 -5.40 12.86
CA GLY A 36 -9.34 -5.95 11.54
C GLY A 36 -9.85 -4.93 10.53
N GLN A 37 -9.63 -3.63 10.75
CA GLN A 37 -10.07 -2.59 9.80
C GLN A 37 -8.97 -2.28 8.78
N PRO A 38 -9.30 -2.07 7.50
CA PRO A 38 -8.32 -1.69 6.49
C PRO A 38 -7.82 -0.27 6.74
N VAL A 39 -6.54 -0.14 7.07
CA VAL A 39 -5.85 1.13 7.31
C VAL A 39 -4.79 1.41 6.26
N HIS A 40 -4.74 2.67 5.82
CA HIS A 40 -3.77 3.17 4.85
C HIS A 40 -2.45 3.47 5.55
N THR A 41 -1.39 2.75 5.20
CA THR A 41 -0.08 2.87 5.84
C THR A 41 1.00 3.12 4.79
N TYR A 42 1.92 4.03 5.10
CA TYR A 42 3.10 4.28 4.29
C TYR A 42 4.28 3.52 4.89
N LEU A 43 4.81 2.55 4.14
CA LEU A 43 5.97 1.77 4.54
C LEU A 43 7.10 1.95 3.53
N ALA A 44 8.32 2.06 4.04
CA ALA A 44 9.50 1.95 3.20
C ALA A 44 9.68 0.50 2.74
N GLU A 45 10.23 0.26 1.56
CA GLU A 45 10.52 -1.08 1.03
C GLU A 45 11.26 -1.96 2.04
N ALA A 46 12.20 -1.36 2.77
CA ALA A 46 12.99 -2.04 3.79
C ALA A 46 12.17 -2.56 4.98
N GLN A 47 10.92 -2.10 5.17
CA GLN A 47 9.98 -2.61 6.18
C GLN A 47 8.99 -3.63 5.61
N ILE A 48 8.86 -3.71 4.28
CA ILE A 48 7.92 -4.61 3.62
C ILE A 48 8.60 -5.96 3.45
N THR A 49 8.00 -7.01 4.02
CA THR A 49 8.43 -8.39 3.79
C THR A 49 7.46 -9.05 2.82
N TYR A 50 7.97 -9.97 1.99
CA TYR A 50 7.13 -10.69 1.04
C TYR A 50 6.22 -11.67 1.77
N GLU A 51 4.95 -11.68 1.38
CA GLU A 51 3.98 -12.66 1.86
C GLU A 51 4.01 -13.90 0.95
N LEU A 52 4.21 -15.08 1.55
CA LEU A 52 4.38 -16.34 0.79
C LEU A 52 3.06 -17.07 0.54
N SER A 53 1.96 -16.65 1.19
CA SER A 53 0.66 -17.31 1.15
C SER A 53 -0.36 -16.42 0.46
N ASP A 54 -1.03 -16.92 -0.58
CA ASP A 54 -2.06 -16.18 -1.32
C ASP A 54 -3.46 -16.37 -0.69
N GLU A 55 -3.65 -17.40 0.15
CA GLU A 55 -4.93 -17.68 0.82
C GLU A 55 -4.83 -17.43 2.33
N HIS A 56 -5.53 -16.40 2.81
CA HIS A 56 -5.69 -16.11 4.24
C HIS A 56 -7.12 -16.40 4.67
N LEU A 57 -7.32 -17.48 5.44
CA LEU A 57 -8.64 -17.91 5.93
C LEU A 57 -9.34 -16.86 6.83
N ASP A 58 -8.60 -15.89 7.34
CA ASP A 58 -9.08 -14.86 8.27
C ASP A 58 -9.12 -13.45 7.65
N ASN A 59 -8.50 -13.24 6.48
CA ASN A 59 -8.31 -11.89 5.87
C ASN A 59 -8.93 -11.82 4.45
N ASP A 60 -10.14 -12.36 4.28
CA ASP A 60 -10.85 -12.42 2.98
C ASP A 60 -11.03 -11.03 2.34
N SER A 61 -11.25 -10.00 3.17
CA SER A 61 -11.39 -8.60 2.72
C SER A 61 -10.11 -8.06 2.06
N MET A 62 -8.94 -8.53 2.47
CA MET A 62 -7.67 -8.05 1.93
C MET A 62 -7.33 -8.73 0.59
N ASP A 63 -7.75 -9.99 0.43
CA ASP A 63 -7.66 -10.68 -0.84
C ASP A 63 -8.58 -10.03 -1.89
N GLU A 64 -9.83 -9.70 -1.52
CA GLU A 64 -10.75 -8.97 -2.40
C GLU A 64 -10.19 -7.61 -2.83
N LEU A 65 -9.58 -6.85 -1.90
CA LEU A 65 -8.93 -5.58 -2.22
C LEU A 65 -7.78 -5.77 -3.21
N SER A 66 -6.93 -6.78 -2.97
CA SER A 66 -5.81 -7.12 -3.84
C SER A 66 -6.29 -7.48 -5.26
N GLN A 67 -7.33 -8.30 -5.38
CA GLN A 67 -7.95 -8.63 -6.65
C GLN A 67 -8.55 -7.40 -7.33
N SER A 68 -9.24 -6.53 -6.60
CA SER A 68 -9.82 -5.28 -7.12
C SER A 68 -8.75 -4.34 -7.67
N ILE A 69 -7.64 -4.15 -6.95
CA ILE A 69 -6.51 -3.33 -7.40
C ILE A 69 -5.87 -3.94 -8.64
N ARG A 70 -5.62 -5.25 -8.66
CA ARG A 70 -5.08 -5.96 -9.84
C ARG A 70 -5.99 -5.76 -11.06
N ASN A 71 -7.29 -5.89 -10.89
CA ASN A 71 -8.28 -5.64 -11.94
C ASN A 71 -8.26 -4.18 -12.43
N GLN A 72 -8.17 -3.20 -11.53
CA GLN A 72 -8.07 -1.78 -11.89
C GLN A 72 -6.77 -1.44 -12.64
N LEU A 73 -5.66 -2.10 -12.30
CA LEU A 73 -4.38 -1.93 -12.98
C LEU A 73 -4.35 -2.58 -14.36
N GLN A 74 -5.02 -3.73 -14.53
CA GLN A 74 -5.14 -4.44 -15.80
C GLN A 74 -6.22 -3.85 -16.72
N ALA A 75 -7.21 -3.16 -16.15
CA ALA A 75 -8.19 -2.43 -16.94
C ALA A 75 -7.45 -1.39 -17.79
N PRO A 76 -7.66 -1.39 -19.13
CA PRO A 76 -7.09 -0.36 -19.98
C PRO A 76 -7.67 0.97 -19.52
N ARG A 77 -6.88 1.74 -18.78
CA ARG A 77 -7.22 3.10 -18.39
C ARG A 77 -7.50 3.84 -19.69
N LEU A 78 -8.78 4.13 -19.96
CA LEU A 78 -9.22 4.99 -21.04
C LEU A 78 -8.58 6.36 -20.79
N ARG A 79 -7.38 6.56 -21.34
CA ARG A 79 -6.74 7.86 -21.43
C ARG A 79 -7.64 8.66 -22.36
N ASN A 80 -8.42 9.58 -21.80
CA ASN A 80 -9.23 10.51 -22.58
C ASN A 80 -8.67 11.92 -22.48
#